data_AF-A0A970SU73-F1
#
_entry.id   AF-A0A970SU73-F1
#
_cell.length_a   1.000
_cell.length_b   1.000
_cell.length_c   1.000
_cell.angle_alpha   90.00
_cell.angle_beta   90.00
_cell.angle_gamma   90.00
#
_symmetry.space_group_name_H-M   'P 1'
#
loop_
_entity.id
_entity.type
_entity.pdbx_description
1 polymer ?
#
loop_
_entity_poly.entity_id
_entity_poly.type
_entity_poly.pdbx_seq_one_letter_code
_entity_poly.pdbx_strand_id
1 'polypeptide(L)'
;MNCEPNVLVCVTDQLSSERLIRSGAEIAKKQKLALHVVCVLPEGFVSEKTSSVLQNLYDTANSLGAEMTFYFNSDPALTIAVHAKKSGSVHIVSGAPGYESSFFIETIKALLPRQPISIVDADSRVYTFRNTSPSVSTAVQPAV
;
A
#
# COMPACT_ATOMS: atom_id res chain seq x y z
N MET A 1 12.14 16.85 -7.41
CA MET A 1 10.72 16.59 -7.72
C MET A 1 10.08 16.30 -6.37
N ASN A 2 9.35 17.26 -5.81
CA ASN A 2 8.73 17.10 -4.49
C ASN A 2 7.39 16.42 -4.70
N CYS A 3 7.35 15.10 -4.58
CA CYS A 3 6.07 14.39 -4.54
C CYS A 3 5.41 14.62 -3.18
N GLU A 4 4.12 14.94 -3.21
CA GLU A 4 3.30 15.12 -2.00
C GLU A 4 3.25 13.80 -1.20
N PRO A 5 3.53 13.82 0.11
CA PRO A 5 3.46 12.61 0.93
C PRO A 5 2.05 12.00 0.91
N ASN A 6 1.97 10.69 0.69
CA ASN A 6 0.70 9.98 0.54
C ASN A 6 0.64 8.65 1.31
N VAL A 7 -0.59 8.20 1.50
CA VAL A 7 -0.93 6.82 1.84
C VAL A 7 -1.18 6.05 0.54
N LEU A 8 -0.44 4.97 0.34
CA LEU A 8 -0.56 4.10 -0.83
C LEU A 8 -1.34 2.83 -0.46
N VAL A 9 -2.45 2.60 -1.14
CA VAL A 9 -3.28 1.39 -1.00
C VAL A 9 -2.99 0.42 -2.14
N CYS A 10 -2.59 -0.79 -1.79
CA CYS A 10 -2.35 -1.88 -2.73
C CYS A 10 -3.62 -2.74 -2.87
N VAL A 11 -4.13 -2.89 -4.09
CA VAL A 11 -5.36 -3.67 -4.37
C VAL A 11 -5.15 -4.67 -5.51
N THR A 12 -5.99 -5.71 -5.53
CA THR A 12 -6.13 -6.67 -6.64
C THR A 12 -7.50 -6.50 -7.32
N ASP A 13 -7.81 -7.28 -8.36
CA ASP A 13 -9.10 -7.25 -9.06
C ASP A 13 -10.26 -7.92 -8.28
N GLN A 14 -10.28 -7.74 -6.98
CA GLN A 14 -11.32 -8.26 -6.10
C GLN A 14 -12.17 -7.13 -5.56
N LEU A 15 -13.49 -7.26 -5.63
CA LEU A 15 -14.42 -6.26 -5.08
C LEU A 15 -14.21 -6.04 -3.58
N SER A 16 -13.78 -7.08 -2.87
CA SER A 16 -13.40 -7.01 -1.46
C SER A 16 -12.25 -6.02 -1.18
N SER A 17 -11.47 -5.64 -2.20
CA SER A 17 -10.44 -4.60 -2.10
C SER A 17 -10.99 -3.19 -1.87
N GLU A 18 -12.29 -2.94 -2.09
CA GLU A 18 -12.92 -1.66 -1.74
C GLU A 18 -12.70 -1.32 -0.26
N ARG A 19 -12.72 -2.31 0.63
CA ARG A 19 -12.45 -2.11 2.06
C ARG A 19 -11.06 -1.52 2.30
N LEU A 20 -10.07 -1.92 1.50
CA LEU A 20 -8.69 -1.43 1.60
C LEU A 20 -8.63 0.05 1.23
N ILE A 21 -9.33 0.44 0.16
CA ILE A 21 -9.40 1.83 -0.31
C ILE A 21 -10.05 2.70 0.76
N ARG A 22 -11.17 2.25 1.34
CA ARG A 22 -11.88 2.98 2.41
C ARG A 22 -11.03 3.10 3.68
N SER A 23 -10.39 2.01 4.12
CA SER A 23 -9.47 2.05 5.25
C SER A 23 -8.27 2.97 5.00
N GLY A 24 -7.70 2.93 3.79
CA GLY A 24 -6.62 3.82 3.38
C GLY A 24 -7.02 5.28 3.39
N ALA A 25 -8.22 5.61 2.93
CA ALA A 25 -8.78 6.97 2.99
C ALA A 25 -8.91 7.49 4.42
N GLU A 26 -9.37 6.65 5.35
CA GLU A 26 -9.44 7.02 6.76
C GLU A 26 -8.05 7.27 7.37
N ILE A 27 -7.05 6.48 6.98
CA ILE A 27 -5.66 6.68 7.39
C ILE A 27 -5.11 8.00 6.80
N ALA A 28 -5.32 8.24 5.52
CA ALA A 28 -4.88 9.45 4.82
C ALA A 28 -5.48 10.70 5.44
N LYS A 29 -6.80 10.69 5.68
CA LYS A 29 -7.53 11.77 6.36
C LYS A 29 -6.97 12.06 7.75
N LYS A 30 -6.73 11.02 8.57
CA LYS A 30 -6.17 11.18 9.92
C LYS A 30 -4.75 11.74 9.90
N GLN A 31 -3.95 11.38 8.90
CA GLN A 31 -2.56 11.83 8.75
C GLN A 31 -2.43 13.14 7.94
N LYS A 32 -3.54 13.64 7.37
CA LYS A 32 -3.57 14.79 6.45
C LYS A 32 -2.64 14.59 5.24
N LEU A 33 -2.71 13.40 4.64
CA LEU A 33 -1.92 12.99 3.48
C LEU A 33 -2.83 12.79 2.26
N ALA A 34 -2.24 12.84 1.07
CA ALA A 34 -2.92 12.40 -0.14
C ALA A 34 -3.20 10.87 -0.11
N LEU A 35 -4.16 10.43 -0.91
CA LEU A 35 -4.51 9.01 -1.06
C LEU A 35 -4.16 8.55 -2.47
N HIS A 36 -3.33 7.52 -2.56
CA HIS A 36 -2.97 6.86 -3.82
C HIS A 36 -3.42 5.40 -3.75
N VAL A 37 -3.92 4.88 -4.87
CA VAL A 37 -4.33 3.49 -5.02
C VAL A 37 -3.57 2.89 -6.18
N VAL A 38 -2.96 1.73 -5.96
CA VAL A 38 -2.30 0.97 -7.03
C VAL A 38 -2.89 -0.42 -7.11
N CYS A 39 -3.32 -0.77 -8.32
CA CYS A 39 -3.69 -2.13 -8.68
C CYS A 39 -2.59 -2.73 -9.56
N VAL A 40 -2.03 -3.87 -9.15
CA VAL A 40 -1.10 -4.65 -9.99
C VAL A 40 -1.76 -5.95 -10.37
N LEU A 41 -1.85 -6.21 -11.68
CA LEU A 41 -2.44 -7.41 -12.25
C LEU A 41 -1.38 -8.17 -13.07
N PRO A 42 -1.45 -9.50 -13.18
CA PRO A 42 -0.59 -10.23 -14.10
C PRO A 42 -0.81 -9.80 -15.56
N GLU A 43 0.22 -9.96 -16.39
CA GLU A 43 0.08 -9.74 -17.83
C GLU A 43 -0.96 -10.70 -18.44
N GLY A 44 -1.78 -10.19 -19.37
CA GLY A 44 -2.84 -10.98 -20.01
C GLY A 44 -4.09 -11.22 -19.14
N PHE A 45 -4.13 -10.69 -17.92
CA PHE A 45 -5.24 -10.84 -17.00
C PHE A 45 -6.34 -9.79 -17.23
N VAL A 46 -7.08 -9.92 -18.34
CA VAL A 46 -8.21 -9.05 -18.65
C VAL A 46 -9.40 -9.87 -19.15
N SER A 47 -10.50 -9.81 -18.41
CA SER A 47 -11.82 -10.34 -18.80
C SER A 47 -12.90 -9.26 -18.55
N GLU A 48 -14.11 -9.43 -19.09
CA GLU A 48 -15.23 -8.51 -18.79
C GLU A 48 -15.58 -8.46 -17.29
N LYS A 49 -15.36 -9.56 -16.56
CA LYS A 49 -15.52 -9.58 -15.10
C LYS A 49 -14.45 -8.73 -14.43
N THR A 50 -13.21 -8.81 -14.91
CA THR A 50 -12.10 -7.99 -14.41
C THR A 50 -12.38 -6.50 -14.68
N SER A 51 -12.84 -6.12 -15.87
CA SER A 51 -13.10 -4.71 -16.19
C SER A 51 -14.19 -4.09 -15.29
N SER A 52 -15.28 -4.81 -15.02
CA SER A 52 -16.33 -4.34 -14.12
C SER A 52 -15.84 -4.16 -12.68
N VAL A 53 -15.01 -5.07 -12.17
CA VAL A 53 -14.43 -4.93 -10.82
C VAL A 53 -13.46 -3.76 -10.76
N LEU A 54 -12.57 -3.61 -11.75
CA LEU A 54 -11.63 -2.48 -11.79
C LEU A 54 -12.36 -1.14 -11.88
N GLN A 55 -13.47 -1.07 -12.62
CA GLN A 55 -14.31 0.12 -12.68
C GLN A 55 -14.90 0.46 -11.30
N ASN A 56 -15.46 -0.51 -10.58
CA ASN A 56 -15.98 -0.28 -9.22
C ASN A 56 -14.88 0.21 -8.26
N LEU A 57 -13.67 -0.34 -8.34
CA LEU A 57 -12.54 0.10 -7.53
C LEU A 57 -12.10 1.52 -7.92
N TYR A 58 -12.07 1.84 -9.21
CA TYR A 58 -11.78 3.18 -9.71
C TYR A 58 -12.81 4.21 -9.24
N ASP A 59 -14.09 3.90 -9.36
CA ASP A 59 -15.18 4.78 -8.92
C ASP A 59 -15.11 5.02 -7.41
N THR A 60 -14.82 3.96 -6.64
CA THR A 60 -14.61 4.07 -5.19
C THR A 60 -13.42 4.97 -4.87
N ALA A 61 -12.27 4.76 -5.51
CA ALA A 61 -11.06 5.57 -5.32
C ALA A 61 -11.31 7.05 -5.68
N ASN A 62 -11.92 7.30 -6.82
CA ASN A 62 -12.23 8.64 -7.31
C ASN A 62 -13.24 9.37 -6.41
N SER A 63 -14.26 8.67 -5.89
CA SER A 63 -15.21 9.24 -4.93
C SER A 63 -14.57 9.71 -3.61
N LEU A 64 -13.38 9.17 -3.29
CA LEU A 64 -12.58 9.52 -2.12
C LEU A 64 -11.44 10.50 -2.44
N GLY A 65 -11.40 11.01 -3.67
CA GLY A 65 -10.35 11.94 -4.14
C GLY A 65 -8.98 11.29 -4.30
N ALA A 66 -8.92 9.97 -4.49
CA ALA A 66 -7.67 9.25 -4.67
C ALA A 66 -7.18 9.31 -6.12
N GLU A 67 -5.86 9.38 -6.29
CA GLU A 67 -5.22 9.01 -7.56
C GLU A 67 -5.14 7.49 -7.66
N MET A 68 -5.60 6.89 -8.76
CA MET A 68 -5.52 5.44 -8.98
C MET A 68 -4.67 5.10 -10.21
N THR A 69 -3.71 4.19 -10.04
CA THR A 69 -2.82 3.69 -11.10
C THR A 69 -2.96 2.18 -11.26
N PHE A 70 -2.97 1.72 -12.51
CA PHE A 70 -2.98 0.29 -12.86
C PHE A 70 -1.64 -0.12 -13.48
N TYR A 71 -1.13 -1.28 -13.05
CA TYR A 71 0.04 -1.92 -13.63
C TYR A 71 -0.32 -3.34 -14.08
N PHE A 72 0.23 -3.74 -15.22
CA PHE A 72 0.27 -5.14 -15.64
C PHE A 72 1.71 -5.63 -15.48
N ASN A 73 1.96 -6.41 -14.42
CA ASN A 73 3.30 -6.90 -14.09
C ASN A 73 3.23 -8.18 -13.24
N SER A 74 4.16 -9.10 -13.49
CA SER A 74 4.27 -10.38 -12.78
C SER A 74 4.91 -10.27 -11.38
N ASP A 75 5.54 -9.14 -11.05
CA ASP A 75 6.16 -8.84 -9.75
C ASP A 75 5.44 -7.67 -9.06
N PRO A 76 4.33 -7.95 -8.33
CA PRO A 76 3.55 -6.90 -7.69
C PRO A 76 4.31 -6.22 -6.54
N ALA A 77 5.14 -6.94 -5.79
CA ALA A 77 5.85 -6.37 -4.65
C ALA A 77 6.90 -5.36 -5.12
N LEU A 78 7.70 -5.70 -6.13
CA LEU A 78 8.68 -4.79 -6.70
C LEU A 78 8.01 -3.59 -7.38
N THR A 79 6.92 -3.83 -8.13
CA THR A 79 6.15 -2.76 -8.79
C THR A 79 5.63 -1.74 -7.78
N ILE A 80 5.02 -2.20 -6.69
CA ILE A 80 4.55 -1.34 -5.60
C ILE A 80 5.71 -0.61 -4.94
N ALA A 81 6.83 -1.29 -4.65
CA ALA A 81 7.96 -0.66 -3.99
C ALA A 81 8.59 0.47 -4.85
N VAL A 82 8.68 0.27 -6.16
CA VAL A 82 9.16 1.29 -7.11
C VAL A 82 8.16 2.44 -7.19
N HIS A 83 6.86 2.15 -7.31
CA HIS A 83 5.82 3.19 -7.35
C HIS A 83 5.84 4.02 -6.07
N ALA A 84 5.82 3.39 -4.90
CA ALA A 84 5.83 4.04 -3.60
C ALA A 84 7.00 5.01 -3.43
N LYS A 85 8.21 4.62 -3.88
CA LYS A 85 9.38 5.50 -3.84
C LYS A 85 9.24 6.69 -4.79
N LYS A 86 8.67 6.48 -5.98
CA LYS A 86 8.46 7.53 -6.99
C LYS A 86 7.38 8.52 -6.58
N SER A 87 6.29 8.05 -5.99
CA SER A 87 5.16 8.89 -5.57
C SER A 87 5.35 9.51 -4.19
N GLY A 88 6.40 9.18 -3.44
CA GLY A 88 6.62 9.73 -2.11
C GLY A 88 5.70 9.12 -1.04
N SER A 89 5.27 7.87 -1.22
CA SER A 89 4.42 7.18 -0.25
C SER A 89 5.15 6.99 1.08
N VAL A 90 4.49 7.44 2.16
CA VAL A 90 5.01 7.36 3.53
C VAL A 90 4.27 6.34 4.37
N HIS A 91 3.18 5.76 3.85
CA HIS A 91 2.40 4.73 4.52
C HIS A 91 1.83 3.76 3.47
N ILE A 92 1.99 2.45 3.69
CA ILE A 92 1.46 1.42 2.79
C ILE A 92 0.26 0.73 3.43
N VAL A 93 -0.80 0.50 2.66
CA VAL A 93 -1.99 -0.24 3.08
C VAL A 93 -2.15 -1.45 2.16
N SER A 94 -2.36 -2.63 2.74
CA SER A 94 -2.55 -3.87 2.00
C SER A 94 -3.61 -4.74 2.66
N GLY A 95 -4.20 -5.66 1.91
CA GLY A 95 -5.03 -6.72 2.48
C GLY A 95 -4.23 -7.71 3.31
N ALA A 96 -4.92 -8.38 4.24
CA ALA A 96 -4.36 -9.52 4.98
C ALA A 96 -3.98 -10.65 4.03
N PRO A 97 -2.82 -11.28 4.25
CA PRO A 97 -2.42 -12.36 3.40
C PRO A 97 -3.26 -13.62 3.61
N GLY A 98 -3.81 -14.20 2.54
CA GLY A 98 -3.94 -15.66 2.44
C GLY A 98 -2.56 -16.34 2.31
N TYR A 99 -2.50 -17.68 2.29
CA TYR A 99 -1.25 -18.46 2.37
C TYR A 99 -0.13 -17.99 1.42
N GLU A 100 -0.46 -17.53 0.21
CA GLU A 100 0.49 -17.05 -0.83
C GLU A 100 0.91 -15.56 -0.70
N SER A 101 0.24 -14.79 0.15
CA SER A 101 0.42 -13.32 0.23
C SER A 101 1.32 -12.88 1.38
N SER A 102 1.80 -13.84 2.19
CA SER A 102 2.85 -13.62 3.19
C SER A 102 4.11 -13.04 2.53
N PHE A 103 4.47 -13.57 1.35
CA PHE A 103 5.65 -13.13 0.60
C PHE A 103 5.56 -11.69 0.11
N PHE A 104 4.36 -11.23 -0.31
CA PHE A 104 4.16 -9.83 -0.72
C PHE A 104 4.47 -8.87 0.43
N ILE A 105 3.90 -9.11 1.62
CA ILE A 105 4.11 -8.25 2.79
C ILE A 105 5.57 -8.28 3.24
N GLU A 106 6.21 -9.46 3.27
CA GLU A 106 7.62 -9.59 3.63
C GLU A 106 8.53 -8.86 2.65
N THR A 107 8.27 -8.98 1.35
CA THR A 107 9.05 -8.29 0.31
C THR A 107 8.87 -6.78 0.41
N ILE A 108 7.66 -6.28 0.63
CA ILE A 108 7.43 -4.84 0.85
C ILE A 108 8.17 -4.36 2.10
N LYS A 109 8.14 -5.10 3.22
CA LYS A 109 8.91 -4.75 4.42
C LYS A 109 10.41 -4.68 4.16
N ALA A 110 10.95 -5.60 3.36
CA ALA A 110 12.36 -5.60 2.99
C ALA A 110 12.73 -4.42 2.08
N LEU A 111 11.88 -4.08 1.10
CA LEU A 111 12.14 -3.02 0.12
C LEU A 111 11.85 -1.61 0.64
N LEU A 112 10.91 -1.49 1.59
CA LEU A 112 10.41 -0.26 2.22
C LEU A 112 10.47 -0.34 3.75
N PRO A 113 11.67 -0.53 4.36
CA PRO A 113 11.80 -0.83 5.78
C PRO A 113 11.50 0.35 6.71
N ARG A 114 11.24 1.56 6.18
CA ARG A 114 10.96 2.77 6.99
C ARG A 114 9.48 3.13 6.97
N GLN A 115 8.73 2.66 5.98
CA GLN A 115 7.33 2.99 5.81
C GLN A 115 6.49 2.09 6.73
N PRO A 116 5.60 2.65 7.58
CA PRO A 116 4.57 1.86 8.22
C PRO A 116 3.72 1.12 7.19
N ILE A 117 3.35 -0.12 7.52
CA ILE A 117 2.46 -0.95 6.70
C ILE A 117 1.23 -1.29 7.54
N SER A 118 0.07 -0.91 7.06
CA SER A 118 -1.22 -1.32 7.62
C SER A 118 -1.81 -2.47 6.84
N ILE A 119 -2.14 -3.54 7.55
CA ILE A 119 -2.81 -4.72 7.01
C ILE A 119 -4.29 -4.65 7.40
N VAL A 120 -5.17 -4.80 6.42
CA VAL A 120 -6.62 -4.77 6.62
C VAL A 120 -7.19 -6.17 6.38
N ASP A 121 -7.83 -6.74 7.40
CA ASP A 121 -8.44 -8.07 7.30
C ASP A 121 -9.83 -8.04 6.64
N ALA A 122 -10.48 -9.20 6.59
CA ALA A 122 -11.82 -9.35 5.99
C ALA A 122 -12.90 -8.56 6.74
N ASP A 123 -12.74 -8.35 8.04
CA ASP A 123 -13.65 -7.62 8.91
C ASP A 123 -13.33 -6.11 8.95
N SER A 124 -12.47 -5.63 8.06
CA SER A 124 -11.98 -4.25 8.00
C SER A 124 -11.21 -3.79 9.25
N ARG A 125 -10.66 -4.72 10.03
CA ARG A 125 -9.76 -4.40 11.14
C ARG A 125 -8.38 -4.09 10.59
N VAL A 126 -7.76 -3.04 11.15
CA VAL A 126 -6.50 -2.49 10.67
C VAL A 126 -5.38 -2.78 11.67
N TYR A 127 -4.34 -3.47 11.21
CA TYR A 127 -3.13 -3.78 11.98
C TYR A 127 -1.93 -3.05 11.37
N THR A 128 -1.40 -2.05 12.08
CA THR A 128 -0.25 -1.27 11.59
C THR A 128 1.06 -1.76 12.18
N PHE A 129 1.98 -2.18 11.31
CA PHE A 129 3.35 -2.49 11.66
C PHE A 129 4.23 -1.26 11.40
N ARG A 130 4.89 -0.76 12.45
CA ARG A 130 5.89 0.28 12.34
C ARG A 130 7.25 -0.36 12.56
N ASN A 131 8.16 -0.21 11.61
CA ASN A 131 9.52 -0.61 11.85
C ASN A 131 10.18 0.48 12.70
N THR A 132 10.22 0.29 14.02
CA THR A 132 11.09 1.09 14.88
C THR A 132 12.50 0.62 14.61
N SER A 133 13.25 1.35 13.78
CA SER A 133 14.70 1.22 13.83
C SER A 133 15.11 1.48 15.29
N PRO A 134 15.91 0.61 15.95
CA PRO A 134 16.48 1.00 17.23
C PRO A 134 17.31 2.27 16.95
N SER A 135 16.95 3.37 17.60
CA SER A 135 17.80 4.54 17.66
C SER A 135 19.18 4.07 18.10
N VAL A 136 20.21 4.29 17.28
CA VAL A 136 21.59 4.15 17.72
C VAL A 136 21.74 5.12 18.89
N SER A 137 21.72 4.58 20.11
CA SER A 137 22.08 5.32 21.30
C SER A 137 23.56 5.62 21.15
N THR A 138 23.90 6.87 20.85
CA THR A 138 25.27 7.36 20.90
C THR A 138 25.69 7.33 22.37
N ALA A 139 26.17 6.18 22.84
CA ALA A 139 26.91 6.08 24.08
C ALA A 139 28.23 6.82 23.85
N VAL A 140 28.27 8.09 24.23
CA VAL A 140 29.51 8.82 24.46
C VAL A 140 30.24 8.06 25.57
N GLN A 141 31.30 7.34 25.21
CA GLN A 141 32.24 6.79 26.18
C GLN A 141 32.94 7.96 26.89
N PRO A 142 33.08 7.94 28.23
CA PRO A 142 33.95 8.89 28.89
C PRO A 142 35.40 8.54 28.54
N ALA A 143 36.16 9.54 28.14
CA ALA A 143 37.61 9.45 28.00
C ALA A 143 38.23 9.10 29.37
N VAL A 144 39.09 8.09 29.38
CA VAL A 144 40.04 7.81 30.46
C VAL A 144 41.39 8.44 30.15
#